data_AF-A0A9P3ER44-F1
#
_entry.id   AF-A0A9P3ER44-F1
#
_cell.length_a   1.000
_cell.length_b   1.000
_cell.length_c   1.000
_cell.angle_alpha   90.00
_cell.angle_beta   90.00
_cell.angle_gamma   90.00
#
_symmetry.space_group_name_H-M   'P 1'
#
loop_
_entity.id
_entity.type
_entity.pdbx_description
1 polymer ?
#
loop_
_entity_poly.entity_id
_entity_poly.type
_entity_poly.pdbx_seq_one_letter_code
_entity_poly.pdbx_strand_id
1 'polypeptide(L)'
;MLQLKSLSRRCRKDSGDYGDVLDIAAGSLPTARRPKAGDRQVYLGIPRNCLRNIWWTITWGFGTLVYALSVPYCYLLLRMQRNEVKWVWIGFQSVWMLLRLIFFQIAKGADTLKCHPPERKLLAKLENGEREKLWNLLLGLARYQISFHPRGSYSYNGALESIETVFKAHFQDKLPSHIEEKPEIVRITGVVDDTILSAAAWLKGSEHDTLSFYDCCVVSVTHDRQDIAVPACRVLYTLDKEQNDDKEKGNKPELVPRGGPNRGRQYVGWCSWMPLPDCKWLQVKSRDLTVTGEDKEIRVMTDTELDDALNTRDMCISLEKADQVRSIVEMSSEIWHDLLDIKRGK
;
A
#
# COMPACT_ATOMS: atom_id res chain seq x y z
N MET A 1 -20.65 36.55 -7.72
CA MET A 1 -19.65 36.05 -8.70
C MET A 1 -18.86 34.83 -8.17
N LEU A 2 -19.47 33.97 -7.34
CA LEU A 2 -18.90 32.69 -6.85
C LEU A 2 -19.93 31.54 -6.94
N GLN A 3 -20.91 31.68 -7.83
CA GLN A 3 -21.92 30.66 -8.13
C GLN A 3 -21.72 30.01 -9.51
N LEU A 4 -20.64 30.36 -10.23
CA LEU A 4 -20.42 29.92 -11.63
C LEU A 4 -19.38 28.80 -11.79
N LYS A 5 -18.86 28.23 -10.69
CA LYS A 5 -18.06 27.00 -10.72
C LYS A 5 -18.49 26.10 -9.56
N SER A 6 -19.40 25.17 -9.84
CA SER A 6 -19.52 23.83 -9.25
C SER A 6 -19.31 23.61 -7.73
N LEU A 7 -19.52 24.60 -6.86
CA LEU A 7 -19.49 24.45 -5.40
C LEU A 7 -20.89 24.29 -4.77
N SER A 8 -21.89 23.93 -5.58
CA SER A 8 -23.23 23.59 -5.06
C SER A 8 -23.19 22.18 -4.45
N ARG A 9 -23.35 22.11 -3.13
CA ARG A 9 -23.54 20.89 -2.34
C ARG A 9 -24.91 20.24 -2.63
N ARG A 10 -25.10 19.73 -3.85
CA ARG A 10 -26.07 18.67 -4.11
C ARG A 10 -25.27 17.41 -4.36
N CYS A 11 -25.53 16.39 -3.56
CA CYS A 11 -25.25 15.00 -3.92
C CYS A 11 -26.10 14.72 -5.16
N ARG A 12 -25.57 15.06 -6.34
CA ARG A 12 -26.21 14.81 -7.63
C ARG A 12 -26.16 13.31 -7.80
N LYS A 13 -27.34 12.66 -7.71
CA LYS A 13 -27.47 11.21 -7.84
C LYS A 13 -27.34 10.72 -9.28
N ASP A 14 -27.23 11.62 -10.25
CA ASP A 14 -27.31 11.27 -11.66
C ASP A 14 -26.03 11.62 -12.43
N SER A 15 -25.44 10.54 -12.96
CA SER A 15 -24.62 10.46 -14.19
C SER A 15 -23.29 11.22 -14.26
N GLY A 16 -22.20 10.44 -14.25
CA GLY A 16 -21.04 10.60 -15.14
C GLY A 16 -19.92 11.54 -14.70
N ASP A 17 -20.19 12.52 -13.86
CA ASP A 17 -19.15 13.47 -13.40
C ASP A 17 -18.83 13.18 -11.93
N TYR A 18 -17.88 12.27 -11.71
CA TYR A 18 -17.36 12.00 -10.36
C TYR A 18 -16.74 13.29 -9.83
N GLY A 19 -17.48 14.01 -8.99
CA GLY A 19 -16.87 15.00 -8.11
C GLY A 19 -15.68 14.39 -7.37
N ASP A 20 -14.71 15.22 -6.99
CA ASP A 20 -13.45 14.81 -6.35
C ASP A 20 -13.72 14.01 -5.05
N VAL A 21 -13.79 12.69 -5.19
CA VAL A 21 -14.03 11.71 -4.12
C VAL A 21 -12.71 11.08 -3.70
N LEU A 22 -12.62 10.72 -2.43
CA LEU A 22 -11.46 10.14 -1.78
C LEU A 22 -11.81 8.74 -1.28
N ASP A 23 -10.95 7.79 -1.60
CA ASP A 23 -10.97 6.46 -1.00
C ASP A 23 -9.95 6.44 0.14
N ILE A 24 -10.31 5.87 1.30
CA ILE A 24 -9.51 5.92 2.53
C ILE A 24 -9.42 4.54 3.15
N ALA A 25 -8.20 4.06 3.38
CA ALA A 25 -7.91 3.00 4.34
C ALA A 25 -7.60 3.64 5.69
N ALA A 26 -8.38 3.32 6.72
CA ALA A 26 -8.32 3.90 8.05
C ALA A 26 -8.11 2.80 9.11
N GLY A 27 -7.52 3.22 10.24
CA GLY A 27 -7.22 2.35 11.36
C GLY A 27 -5.72 2.09 11.53
N SER A 28 -5.37 0.98 12.19
CA SER A 28 -3.97 0.62 12.42
C SER A 28 -3.39 -0.03 11.18
N LEU A 29 -2.76 0.78 10.33
CA LEU A 29 -2.19 0.31 9.07
C LEU A 29 -1.03 -0.68 9.34
N PRO A 30 -1.00 -1.81 8.61
CA PRO A 30 0.03 -2.82 8.76
C PRO A 30 1.39 -2.25 8.36
N THR A 31 2.41 -2.55 9.16
CA THR A 31 3.82 -2.36 8.82
C THR A 31 4.63 -3.44 9.50
N ALA A 32 5.84 -3.74 9.01
CA ALA A 32 6.74 -4.67 9.69
C ALA A 32 7.04 -4.30 11.16
N ARG A 33 6.96 -3.00 11.51
CA ARG A 33 7.14 -2.50 12.89
C ARG A 33 5.86 -2.52 13.74
N ARG A 34 4.70 -2.61 13.10
CA ARG A 34 3.38 -2.69 13.74
C ARG A 34 2.63 -3.89 13.15
N PRO A 35 3.03 -5.11 13.54
CA PRO A 35 2.57 -6.32 12.89
C PRO A 35 1.11 -6.66 13.22
N LYS A 36 0.63 -6.27 14.40
CA LYS A 36 -0.76 -6.51 14.81
C LYS A 36 -1.71 -5.54 14.13
N ALA A 37 -2.64 -6.08 13.34
CA ALA A 37 -3.76 -5.34 12.80
C ALA A 37 -4.70 -4.94 13.95
N GLY A 38 -4.82 -3.63 14.18
CA GLY A 38 -5.86 -3.07 15.05
C GLY A 38 -7.17 -2.88 14.29
N ASP A 39 -7.94 -1.85 14.63
CA ASP A 39 -9.13 -1.47 13.87
C ASP A 39 -8.79 -1.30 12.38
N ARG A 40 -9.67 -1.82 11.51
CA ARG A 40 -9.54 -1.79 10.04
C ARG A 40 -10.83 -1.29 9.43
N GLN A 41 -10.74 -0.21 8.66
CA GLN A 41 -11.91 0.38 8.00
C GLN A 41 -11.50 0.87 6.62
N VAL A 42 -12.31 0.53 5.63
CA VAL A 42 -12.16 1.04 4.26
C VAL A 42 -13.39 1.84 3.93
N TYR A 43 -13.15 3.06 3.47
CA TYR A 43 -14.20 3.95 3.02
C TYR A 43 -13.97 4.28 1.55
N LEU A 44 -14.96 3.98 0.72
CA LEU A 44 -14.92 4.26 -0.71
C LEU A 44 -15.82 5.46 -1.01
N GLY A 45 -15.36 6.34 -1.90
CA GLY A 45 -16.16 7.44 -2.43
C GLY A 45 -16.48 8.54 -1.42
N ILE A 46 -15.64 8.78 -0.40
CA ILE A 46 -15.87 9.88 0.55
C ILE A 46 -15.71 11.21 -0.20
N PRO A 47 -16.72 12.11 -0.19
CA PRO A 47 -16.56 13.42 -0.82
C PRO A 47 -15.42 14.18 -0.15
N ARG A 48 -14.49 14.75 -0.94
CA ARG A 48 -13.42 15.57 -0.35
C ARG A 48 -14.04 16.74 0.41
N ASN A 49 -13.59 16.92 1.65
CA ASN A 49 -14.00 18.05 2.44
C ASN A 49 -13.43 19.34 1.82
N CYS A 50 -14.28 20.14 1.18
CA CYS A 50 -13.89 21.40 0.57
C CYS A 50 -13.32 22.41 1.59
N LEU A 51 -13.63 22.25 2.87
CA LEU A 51 -13.07 23.08 3.95
C LEU A 51 -11.57 22.83 4.16
N ARG A 52 -11.05 21.67 3.74
CA ARG A 52 -9.61 21.37 3.73
C ARG A 52 -8.89 21.86 2.49
N ASN A 53 -9.61 22.41 1.51
CA ASN A 53 -8.98 22.95 0.31
C ASN A 53 -8.18 24.21 0.69
N ILE A 54 -6.90 24.27 0.31
CA ILE A 54 -6.03 25.42 0.61
C ILE A 54 -6.61 26.74 0.08
N TRP A 55 -7.30 26.71 -1.07
CA TRP A 55 -7.96 27.87 -1.65
C TRP A 55 -9.10 28.40 -0.79
N TRP A 56 -9.82 27.51 -0.12
CA TRP A 56 -10.84 27.89 0.85
C TRP A 56 -10.19 28.64 2.02
N THR A 57 -9.14 28.08 2.61
CA THR A 57 -8.37 28.73 3.69
C THR A 57 -7.81 30.09 3.26
N ILE A 58 -7.22 30.19 2.07
CA ILE A 58 -6.67 31.45 1.54
C ILE A 58 -7.79 32.49 1.34
N THR A 59 -8.92 32.10 0.76
CA THR A 59 -10.04 33.01 0.49
C THR A 59 -10.59 33.60 1.79
N TRP A 60 -10.79 32.75 2.81
CA TRP A 60 -11.25 33.21 4.12
C TRP A 60 -10.18 34.00 4.88
N GLY A 61 -8.91 33.61 4.78
CA GLY A 61 -7.80 34.35 5.35
C GLY A 61 -7.69 35.77 4.78
N PHE A 62 -7.75 35.90 3.45
CA PHE A 62 -7.75 37.19 2.77
C PHE A 62 -8.98 38.02 3.12
N GLY A 63 -10.17 37.42 3.09
CA GLY A 63 -11.40 38.09 3.51
C GLY A 63 -11.30 38.64 4.93
N THR A 64 -10.80 37.83 5.87
CA THR A 64 -10.61 38.24 7.26
C THR A 64 -9.64 39.42 7.39
N LEU A 65 -8.53 39.39 6.65
CA LEU A 65 -7.55 40.48 6.64
C LEU A 65 -8.14 41.79 6.10
N VAL A 66 -8.83 41.73 4.96
CA VAL A 66 -9.51 42.90 4.37
C VAL A 66 -10.52 43.48 5.36
N TYR A 67 -11.31 42.64 6.04
CA TYR A 67 -12.25 43.09 7.06
C TYR A 67 -11.53 43.74 8.25
N ALA A 68 -10.49 43.10 8.79
CA ALA A 68 -9.72 43.61 9.92
C ALA A 68 -9.09 44.99 9.64
N LEU A 69 -8.64 45.24 8.40
CA LEU A 69 -8.07 46.53 7.99
C LEU A 69 -9.14 47.57 7.65
N SER A 70 -10.27 47.14 7.07
CA SER A 70 -11.35 48.05 6.68
C SER A 70 -11.99 48.75 7.88
N VAL A 71 -12.10 48.08 9.03
CA VAL A 71 -12.77 48.63 10.21
C VAL A 71 -12.02 49.85 10.78
N PRO A 72 -10.72 49.78 11.13
CA PRO A 72 -9.95 50.94 11.57
C PRO A 72 -9.93 52.07 10.53
N TYR A 73 -9.77 51.71 9.24
CA TYR A 73 -9.75 52.68 8.15
C TYR A 73 -11.08 53.45 8.05
N CYS A 74 -12.21 52.74 8.11
CA CYS A 74 -13.53 53.37 8.17
C CYS A 74 -13.67 54.27 9.40
N TYR A 75 -13.22 53.84 10.58
CA TYR A 75 -13.26 54.66 11.80
C TYR A 75 -12.47 55.97 11.65
N LEU A 76 -11.30 55.93 11.03
CA LEU A 76 -10.50 57.13 10.75
C LEU A 76 -11.23 58.08 9.80
N LEU A 77 -11.80 57.57 8.70
CA LEU A 77 -12.58 58.37 7.75
C LEU A 77 -13.84 58.96 8.39
N LEU A 78 -14.56 58.18 9.21
CA LEU A 78 -15.77 58.61 9.91
C LEU A 78 -15.53 59.79 10.85
N ARG A 79 -14.34 59.90 11.44
CA ARG A 79 -13.97 61.04 12.30
C ARG A 79 -14.08 62.37 11.54
N MET A 80 -13.81 62.36 10.24
CA MET A 80 -13.81 63.55 9.38
C MET A 80 -15.18 63.90 8.78
N GLN A 81 -16.20 63.07 8.99
CA GLN A 81 -17.52 63.22 8.36
C GLN A 81 -18.55 63.89 9.28
N ARG A 82 -19.63 64.41 8.67
CA ARG A 82 -20.78 65.00 9.36
C ARG A 82 -21.51 63.95 10.22
N ASN A 83 -22.19 64.40 11.27
CA ASN A 83 -22.87 63.51 12.22
C ASN A 83 -23.95 62.65 11.57
N GLU A 84 -24.66 63.17 10.56
CA GLU A 84 -25.66 62.42 9.79
C GLU A 84 -25.06 61.16 9.15
N VAL A 85 -23.88 61.30 8.52
CA VAL A 85 -23.17 60.20 7.87
C VAL A 85 -22.70 59.16 8.89
N LYS A 86 -22.28 59.60 10.09
CA LYS A 86 -21.90 58.69 11.19
C LYS A 86 -23.09 57.82 11.62
N TRP A 87 -24.27 58.42 11.80
CA TRP A 87 -25.47 57.69 12.20
C TRP A 87 -25.93 56.69 11.14
N VAL A 88 -25.90 57.08 9.86
CA VAL A 88 -26.20 56.17 8.74
C VAL A 88 -25.22 54.99 8.72
N TRP A 89 -23.93 55.25 8.93
CA TRP A 89 -22.92 54.18 8.99
C TRP A 89 -23.12 53.25 10.18
N ILE A 90 -23.38 53.77 11.39
CA ILE A 90 -23.67 52.97 12.59
C ILE A 90 -24.90 52.09 12.35
N GLY A 91 -25.96 52.66 11.76
CA GLY A 91 -27.16 51.92 11.38
C GLY A 91 -26.85 50.78 10.41
N PHE A 92 -26.09 51.06 9.35
CA PHE A 92 -25.65 50.05 8.40
C PHE A 92 -24.84 48.93 9.06
N GLN A 93 -23.85 49.26 9.89
CA GLN A 93 -23.04 48.25 10.60
C GLN A 93 -23.88 47.40 11.54
N SER A 94 -24.83 48.01 12.25
CA SER A 94 -25.72 47.29 13.17
C SER A 94 -26.60 46.30 12.42
N VAL A 95 -27.21 46.72 11.31
CA VAL A 95 -28.00 45.85 10.43
C VAL A 95 -27.14 44.74 9.82
N TRP A 96 -25.94 45.08 9.35
CA TRP A 96 -25.00 44.11 8.78
C TRP A 96 -24.55 43.05 9.79
N MET A 97 -24.24 43.46 11.03
CA MET A 97 -23.90 42.54 12.12
C MET A 97 -25.08 41.64 12.48
N LEU A 98 -26.30 42.18 12.52
CA LEU A 98 -27.50 41.38 12.75
C LEU A 98 -27.70 40.33 11.64
N LEU A 99 -27.55 40.73 10.38
CA LEU A 99 -27.62 39.80 9.24
C LEU A 99 -26.55 38.72 9.30
N ARG A 100 -25.31 39.05 9.69
CA ARG A 100 -24.24 38.07 9.91
C ARG A 100 -24.55 37.11 11.04
N LEU A 101 -25.10 37.59 12.14
CA LEU A 101 -25.49 36.76 13.28
C LEU A 101 -26.61 35.80 12.87
N ILE A 102 -27.63 36.29 12.14
CA ILE A 102 -28.70 35.47 11.58
C ILE A 102 -28.12 34.43 10.62
N PHE A 103 -27.26 34.83 9.69
CA PHE A 103 -26.59 33.90 8.77
C PHE A 103 -25.79 32.85 9.54
N PHE A 104 -25.02 33.23 10.56
CA PHE A 104 -24.24 32.29 11.36
C PHE A 104 -25.15 31.27 12.07
N GLN A 105 -26.30 31.69 12.61
CA GLN A 105 -27.26 30.78 13.23
C GLN A 105 -27.95 29.87 12.21
N ILE A 106 -28.28 30.37 11.02
CA ILE A 106 -28.85 29.57 9.93
C ILE A 106 -27.80 28.59 9.36
N ALA A 107 -26.54 29.03 9.27
CA ALA A 107 -25.41 28.22 8.82
C ALA A 107 -24.92 27.25 9.91
N LYS A 108 -25.39 27.38 11.16
CA LYS A 108 -25.11 26.47 12.28
C LYS A 108 -25.79 25.12 12.04
N GLY A 109 -25.14 24.29 11.22
CA GLY A 109 -25.71 23.06 10.67
C GLY A 109 -25.29 22.79 9.23
N ALA A 110 -24.81 23.82 8.52
CA ALA A 110 -24.14 23.67 7.24
C ALA A 110 -22.71 23.13 7.40
N ASP A 111 -22.07 23.34 8.55
CA ASP A 111 -20.72 22.84 8.84
C ASP A 111 -20.72 21.38 9.29
N THR A 112 -21.82 20.90 9.87
CA THR A 112 -22.05 19.47 10.04
C THR A 112 -22.44 18.91 8.68
N LEU A 113 -21.43 18.51 7.90
CA LEU A 113 -21.63 17.57 6.81
C LEU A 113 -22.44 16.40 7.39
N LYS A 114 -23.76 16.39 7.15
CA LYS A 114 -24.59 15.20 7.23
C LYS A 114 -24.16 14.30 6.08
N CYS A 115 -22.92 13.82 6.13
CA CYS A 115 -22.54 12.65 5.36
C CYS A 115 -23.48 11.56 5.87
N HIS A 116 -24.28 11.01 4.98
CA HIS A 116 -25.01 9.79 5.30
C HIS A 116 -23.99 8.80 5.88
N PRO A 117 -24.31 8.11 6.99
CA PRO A 117 -23.42 7.09 7.52
C PRO A 117 -23.06 6.16 6.37
N PRO A 118 -21.76 5.87 6.17
CA PRO A 118 -21.31 5.08 5.04
C PRO A 118 -22.04 3.73 5.07
N GLU A 119 -22.58 3.33 3.92
CA GLU A 119 -23.22 2.04 3.78
C GLU A 119 -22.16 0.94 3.93
N ARG A 120 -22.36 0.05 4.90
CA ARG A 120 -21.47 -1.09 5.09
C ARG A 120 -21.80 -2.16 4.05
N LYS A 121 -20.94 -2.31 3.05
CA LYS A 121 -21.02 -3.38 2.05
C LYS A 121 -20.07 -4.52 2.39
N LEU A 122 -20.49 -5.76 2.09
CA LEU A 122 -19.61 -6.92 2.11
C LEU A 122 -18.75 -6.91 0.84
N LEU A 123 -17.52 -7.41 0.93
CA LEU A 123 -16.58 -7.48 -0.21
C LEU A 123 -17.21 -8.18 -1.43
N ALA A 124 -17.95 -9.27 -1.22
CA ALA A 124 -18.65 -10.01 -2.26
C ALA A 124 -19.73 -9.18 -2.98
N LYS A 125 -20.28 -8.15 -2.33
CA LYS A 125 -21.34 -7.29 -2.85
C LYS A 125 -20.83 -6.00 -3.50
N LEU A 126 -19.51 -5.81 -3.59
CA LEU A 126 -18.94 -4.63 -4.24
C LEU A 126 -19.14 -4.69 -5.75
N GLU A 127 -19.54 -3.56 -6.33
CA GLU A 127 -19.61 -3.37 -7.77
C GLU A 127 -18.20 -3.28 -8.38
N ASN A 128 -18.07 -3.50 -9.70
CA ASN A 128 -16.76 -3.49 -10.38
C ASN A 128 -15.98 -2.19 -10.16
N GLY A 129 -16.64 -1.02 -10.19
CA GLY A 129 -15.98 0.27 -9.93
C GLY A 129 -15.54 0.45 -8.47
N GLU A 130 -16.27 -0.12 -7.51
CA GLU A 130 -15.87 -0.13 -6.09
C GLU A 130 -14.69 -1.07 -5.85
N ARG A 131 -14.66 -2.21 -6.53
CA ARG A 131 -13.53 -3.16 -6.50
C ARG A 131 -12.26 -2.57 -7.07
N GLU A 132 -12.35 -1.80 -8.15
CA GLU A 132 -11.19 -1.09 -8.71
C GLU A 132 -10.64 -0.06 -7.72
N LYS A 133 -11.50 0.69 -7.04
CA LYS A 133 -11.09 1.62 -5.97
C LYS A 133 -10.44 0.89 -4.80
N LEU A 134 -11.02 -0.23 -4.36
CA LEU A 134 -10.46 -1.08 -3.32
C LEU A 134 -9.10 -1.65 -3.73
N TRP A 135 -8.95 -2.06 -4.99
CA TRP A 135 -7.70 -2.52 -5.57
C TRP A 135 -6.62 -1.43 -5.52
N ASN A 136 -6.97 -0.21 -5.93
CA ASN A 136 -6.06 0.93 -5.86
C ASN A 136 -5.66 1.27 -4.42
N LEU A 137 -6.58 1.15 -3.46
CA LEU A 137 -6.26 1.27 -2.04
C LEU A 137 -5.31 0.17 -1.55
N LEU A 138 -5.50 -1.07 -1.98
CA LEU A 138 -4.60 -2.19 -1.67
C LEU A 138 -3.18 -1.89 -2.16
N LEU A 139 -3.04 -1.45 -3.41
CA LEU A 139 -1.72 -1.07 -3.97
C LEU A 139 -1.11 0.13 -3.23
N GLY A 140 -1.94 1.11 -2.85
CA GLY A 140 -1.51 2.24 -2.02
C GLY A 140 -1.00 1.77 -0.65
N LEU A 141 -1.68 0.80 -0.04
CA LEU A 141 -1.27 0.20 1.23
C LEU A 141 0.02 -0.62 1.10
N ALA A 142 0.17 -1.40 0.04
CA ALA A 142 1.41 -2.12 -0.24
C ALA A 142 2.59 -1.13 -0.42
N ARG A 143 2.40 -0.03 -1.16
CA ARG A 143 3.41 1.02 -1.33
C ARG A 143 3.77 1.71 0.00
N TYR A 144 2.78 1.92 0.86
CA TYR A 144 3.01 2.39 2.23
C TYR A 144 3.88 1.39 3.01
N GLN A 145 3.53 0.11 3.00
CA GLN A 145 4.32 -0.95 3.66
C GLN A 145 5.78 -1.00 3.15
N ILE A 146 5.99 -0.92 1.83
CA ILE A 146 7.32 -0.90 1.20
C ILE A 146 8.16 0.28 1.74
N SER A 147 7.55 1.45 1.92
CA SER A 147 8.23 2.68 2.37
C SER A 147 8.69 2.60 3.83
N PHE A 148 8.03 1.77 4.65
CA PHE A 148 8.40 1.51 6.04
C PHE A 148 9.05 0.14 6.24
N HIS A 149 9.37 -0.57 5.15
CA HIS A 149 9.90 -1.91 5.22
C HIS A 149 11.35 -1.91 5.71
N PRO A 150 11.74 -2.79 6.66
CA PRO A 150 13.10 -2.85 7.21
C PRO A 150 14.16 -3.17 6.15
N ARG A 151 13.79 -3.92 5.10
CA ARG A 151 14.67 -4.20 3.94
C ARG A 151 14.90 -2.97 3.03
N GLY A 152 14.19 -1.87 3.26
CA GLY A 152 14.22 -0.69 2.42
C GLY A 152 13.39 -0.84 1.15
N SER A 153 12.92 0.28 0.62
CA SER A 153 12.04 0.31 -0.56
C SER A 153 12.70 -0.23 -1.82
N TYR A 154 14.02 -0.10 -1.93
CA TYR A 154 14.79 -0.56 -3.09
C TYR A 154 14.73 -2.08 -3.30
N SER A 155 14.46 -2.87 -2.25
CA SER A 155 14.31 -4.32 -2.35
C SER A 155 13.04 -4.74 -3.10
N TYR A 156 12.05 -3.85 -3.20
CA TYR A 156 10.73 -4.11 -3.79
C TYR A 156 10.50 -3.37 -5.11
N ASN A 157 11.59 -2.86 -5.73
CA ASN A 157 11.50 -2.23 -7.04
C ASN A 157 10.96 -3.24 -8.08
N GLY A 158 9.93 -2.86 -8.83
CA GLY A 158 9.30 -3.70 -9.85
C GLY A 158 8.20 -4.65 -9.36
N ALA A 159 8.02 -4.84 -8.04
CA ALA A 159 6.98 -5.70 -7.49
C ALA A 159 5.57 -5.25 -7.92
N LEU A 160 5.27 -3.96 -7.73
CA LEU A 160 3.99 -3.36 -8.12
C LEU A 160 3.79 -3.30 -9.64
N GLU A 161 4.87 -3.24 -10.42
CA GLU A 161 4.82 -3.15 -11.88
C GLU A 161 4.50 -4.51 -12.51
N SER A 162 4.95 -5.59 -11.88
CA SER A 162 4.80 -6.95 -12.40
C SER A 162 3.50 -7.65 -12.00
N ILE A 163 2.67 -7.03 -11.15
CA ILE A 163 1.47 -7.65 -10.59
C ILE A 163 0.50 -8.14 -11.68
N GLU A 164 0.21 -7.32 -12.68
CA GLU A 164 -0.73 -7.69 -13.75
C GLU A 164 -0.22 -8.87 -14.60
N THR A 165 1.10 -9.07 -14.69
CA THR A 165 1.68 -10.26 -15.32
C THR A 165 1.36 -11.52 -14.51
N VAL A 166 1.54 -11.47 -13.18
CA VAL A 166 1.24 -12.60 -12.29
C VAL A 166 -0.26 -12.96 -12.31
N PHE A 167 -1.14 -11.97 -12.37
CA PHE A 167 -2.59 -12.21 -12.45
C PHE A 167 -3.08 -12.83 -13.76
N LYS A 168 -2.31 -12.66 -14.84
CA LYS A 168 -2.61 -13.24 -16.16
C LYS A 168 -2.08 -14.68 -16.31
N ALA A 169 -1.05 -15.03 -15.55
CA ALA A 169 -0.47 -16.36 -15.54
C ALA A 169 -1.44 -17.41 -14.96
N HIS A 170 -1.26 -18.67 -15.36
CA HIS A 170 -2.05 -19.78 -14.82
C HIS A 170 -1.53 -20.17 -13.44
N PHE A 171 -2.34 -19.97 -12.40
CA PHE A 171 -1.95 -20.32 -11.03
C PHE A 171 -1.94 -21.83 -10.82
N GLN A 172 -0.85 -22.36 -10.27
CA GLN A 172 -0.68 -23.75 -9.87
C GLN A 172 0.02 -23.81 -8.50
N ASP A 173 -0.35 -24.76 -7.64
CA ASP A 173 0.31 -24.91 -6.33
C ASP A 173 1.77 -25.36 -6.43
N LYS A 174 2.13 -26.03 -7.54
CA LYS A 174 3.46 -26.52 -7.83
C LYS A 174 3.83 -26.27 -9.28
N LEU A 175 5.12 -26.11 -9.53
CA LEU A 175 5.67 -26.10 -10.88
C LEU A 175 5.54 -27.49 -11.54
N PRO A 176 5.36 -27.58 -12.86
CA PRO A 176 5.35 -28.86 -13.58
C PRO A 176 6.66 -29.64 -13.46
N SER A 177 6.60 -30.98 -13.41
CA SER A 177 7.79 -31.85 -13.30
C SER A 177 8.79 -31.70 -14.44
N HIS A 178 8.34 -31.38 -15.66
CA HIS A 178 9.22 -31.23 -16.82
C HIS A 178 10.22 -30.05 -16.67
N ILE A 179 9.96 -29.12 -15.75
CA ILE A 179 10.91 -28.04 -15.41
C ILE A 179 12.18 -28.60 -14.77
N GLU A 180 12.10 -29.77 -14.12
CA GLU A 180 13.28 -30.44 -13.54
C GLU A 180 14.29 -30.86 -14.60
N GLU A 181 13.83 -31.18 -15.82
CA GLU A 181 14.68 -31.64 -16.90
C GLU A 181 15.47 -30.49 -17.56
N LYS A 182 14.91 -29.27 -17.54
CA LYS A 182 15.50 -28.07 -18.18
C LYS A 182 15.28 -26.80 -17.36
N PRO A 183 15.80 -26.74 -16.12
CA PRO A 183 15.58 -25.60 -15.22
C PRO A 183 16.14 -24.29 -15.77
N GLU A 184 17.15 -24.34 -16.65
CA GLU A 184 17.79 -23.17 -17.28
C GLU A 184 16.87 -22.37 -18.22
N ILE A 185 15.74 -22.95 -18.65
CA ILE A 185 14.78 -22.28 -19.53
C ILE A 185 13.79 -21.41 -18.72
N VAL A 186 13.73 -21.58 -17.41
CA VAL A 186 12.80 -20.87 -16.54
C VAL A 186 13.15 -19.38 -16.47
N ARG A 187 12.22 -18.54 -16.90
CA ARG A 187 12.33 -17.08 -16.81
C ARG A 187 11.34 -16.52 -15.81
N ILE A 188 11.78 -15.75 -14.82
CA ILE A 188 10.86 -15.01 -13.94
C ILE A 188 10.30 -13.80 -14.70
N THR A 189 8.97 -13.72 -14.79
CA THR A 189 8.24 -12.64 -15.50
C THR A 189 7.53 -11.67 -14.57
N GLY A 190 7.29 -12.06 -13.31
CA GLY A 190 6.75 -11.16 -12.31
C GLY A 190 6.71 -11.77 -10.92
N VAL A 191 6.57 -10.93 -9.90
CA VAL A 191 6.42 -11.38 -8.52
C VAL A 191 5.42 -10.49 -7.78
N VAL A 192 4.50 -11.13 -7.06
CA VAL A 192 3.66 -10.50 -6.05
C VAL A 192 4.30 -10.78 -4.69
N ASP A 193 4.91 -9.76 -4.09
CA ASP A 193 5.67 -9.87 -2.85
C ASP A 193 4.80 -9.78 -1.58
N ASP A 194 5.41 -10.11 -0.45
CA ASP A 194 4.87 -10.09 0.92
C ASP A 194 4.05 -8.83 1.25
N THR A 195 4.50 -7.65 0.83
CA THR A 195 3.79 -6.38 1.09
C THR A 195 2.42 -6.29 0.43
N ILE A 196 2.25 -6.88 -0.75
CA ILE A 196 0.96 -6.92 -1.47
C ILE A 196 0.06 -7.97 -0.82
N LEU A 197 0.61 -9.15 -0.51
CA LEU A 197 -0.12 -10.24 0.16
C LEU A 197 -0.58 -9.83 1.56
N SER A 198 0.29 -9.21 2.35
CA SER A 198 -0.01 -8.61 3.66
C SER A 198 -1.08 -7.51 3.56
N ALA A 199 -1.03 -6.65 2.54
CA ALA A 199 -2.07 -5.65 2.33
C ALA A 199 -3.44 -6.29 2.04
N ALA A 200 -3.48 -7.37 1.25
CA ALA A 200 -4.69 -8.15 1.01
C ALA A 200 -5.22 -8.79 2.29
N ALA A 201 -4.33 -9.40 3.08
CA ALA A 201 -4.65 -10.03 4.36
C ALA A 201 -5.30 -9.05 5.32
N TRP A 202 -4.73 -7.85 5.43
CA TRP A 202 -5.25 -6.79 6.29
C TRP A 202 -6.65 -6.33 5.85
N LEU A 203 -6.87 -6.19 4.53
CA LEU A 203 -8.17 -5.80 3.97
C LEU A 203 -9.25 -6.88 4.18
N LYS A 204 -8.90 -8.15 3.99
CA LYS A 204 -9.77 -9.31 4.28
C LYS A 204 -9.98 -9.51 5.77
N GLY A 205 -9.08 -8.99 6.59
CA GLY A 205 -9.18 -9.04 8.03
C GLY A 205 -8.65 -10.33 8.64
N SER A 206 -7.59 -10.88 8.04
CA SER A 206 -6.86 -12.04 8.54
C SER A 206 -6.45 -11.88 10.02
N GLU A 207 -6.39 -13.00 10.73
CA GLU A 207 -5.89 -13.07 12.11
C GLU A 207 -4.36 -13.08 12.18
N HIS A 208 -3.71 -13.38 11.06
CA HIS A 208 -2.26 -13.37 10.95
C HIS A 208 -1.71 -11.94 11.01
N ASP A 209 -0.57 -11.80 11.68
CA ASP A 209 0.13 -10.53 11.74
C ASP A 209 0.93 -10.28 10.45
N THR A 210 1.32 -9.04 10.20
CA THR A 210 2.10 -8.69 8.99
C THR A 210 3.41 -9.47 8.88
N LEU A 211 3.99 -9.91 10.00
CA LEU A 211 5.24 -10.69 10.02
C LEU A 211 5.02 -12.17 9.64
N SER A 212 3.81 -12.70 9.80
CA SER A 212 3.46 -14.04 9.34
C SER A 212 3.65 -14.14 7.83
N PHE A 213 3.19 -13.12 7.10
CA PHE A 213 3.30 -13.01 5.64
C PHE A 213 4.70 -12.64 5.13
N TYR A 214 5.66 -12.45 6.03
CA TYR A 214 7.02 -12.08 5.65
C TYR A 214 7.62 -13.19 4.76
N ASP A 215 8.38 -12.85 3.72
CA ASP A 215 8.92 -13.82 2.75
C ASP A 215 7.87 -14.60 1.93
N CYS A 216 6.56 -14.39 2.15
CA CYS A 216 5.53 -14.94 1.28
C CYS A 216 5.56 -14.22 -0.07
N CYS A 217 5.42 -14.96 -1.16
CA CYS A 217 5.24 -14.37 -2.48
C CYS A 217 4.54 -15.33 -3.45
N VAL A 218 4.09 -14.79 -4.57
CA VAL A 218 3.68 -15.56 -5.75
C VAL A 218 4.58 -15.15 -6.91
N VAL A 219 5.23 -16.11 -7.54
CA VAL A 219 6.16 -15.89 -8.64
C VAL A 219 5.49 -16.34 -9.93
N SER A 220 5.52 -15.48 -10.94
CA SER A 220 5.19 -15.84 -12.32
C SER A 220 6.46 -16.22 -13.06
N VAL A 221 6.46 -17.42 -13.64
CA VAL A 221 7.54 -17.92 -14.50
C VAL A 221 7.01 -18.26 -15.88
N THR A 222 7.86 -18.09 -16.89
CA THR A 222 7.61 -18.62 -18.23
C THR A 222 8.49 -19.85 -18.44
N HIS A 223 7.86 -20.96 -18.80
CA HIS A 223 8.53 -22.19 -19.24
C HIS A 223 7.80 -22.73 -20.47
N ASP A 224 8.53 -23.12 -21.52
CA ASP A 224 7.95 -23.61 -22.78
C ASP A 224 6.80 -22.74 -23.34
N ARG A 225 6.94 -21.41 -23.25
CA ARG A 225 5.96 -20.39 -23.68
C ARG A 225 4.65 -20.39 -22.88
N GLN A 226 4.61 -21.03 -21.73
CA GLN A 226 3.49 -20.97 -20.80
C GLN A 226 3.87 -20.14 -19.58
N ASP A 227 2.98 -19.21 -19.21
CA ASP A 227 3.12 -18.40 -18.01
C ASP A 227 2.40 -19.07 -16.84
N ILE A 228 3.15 -19.41 -15.80
CA ILE A 228 2.69 -20.14 -14.62
C ILE A 228 2.94 -19.26 -13.40
N ALA A 229 1.90 -19.00 -12.61
CA ALA A 229 2.03 -18.40 -11.29
C ALA A 229 2.08 -19.53 -10.25
N VAL A 230 3.07 -19.48 -9.36
CA VAL A 230 3.27 -20.49 -8.32
C VAL A 230 3.50 -19.80 -6.97
N PRO A 231 2.94 -20.31 -5.86
CA PRO A 231 3.30 -19.81 -4.54
C PRO A 231 4.78 -20.13 -4.26
N ALA A 232 5.46 -19.22 -3.58
CA ALA A 232 6.88 -19.36 -3.29
C ALA A 232 7.23 -18.76 -1.94
N CYS A 233 8.44 -19.09 -1.48
CA CYS A 233 9.10 -18.42 -0.38
C CYS A 233 10.25 -17.60 -0.97
N ARG A 234 10.33 -16.31 -0.64
CA ARG A 234 11.33 -15.40 -1.19
C ARG A 234 12.01 -14.59 -0.10
N VAL A 235 13.31 -14.82 0.04
CA VAL A 235 14.14 -14.20 1.07
C VAL A 235 15.23 -13.34 0.47
N LEU A 236 15.59 -12.28 1.19
CA LEU A 236 16.73 -11.45 0.85
C LEU A 236 17.99 -12.08 1.46
N TYR A 237 18.97 -12.43 0.62
CA TYR A 237 20.25 -13.00 1.06
C TYR A 237 21.38 -12.00 0.81
N THR A 238 22.50 -12.17 1.53
CA THR A 238 23.66 -11.27 1.41
C THR A 238 24.65 -11.80 0.36
N LEU A 239 25.20 -10.92 -0.49
CA LEU A 239 26.11 -11.28 -1.59
C LEU A 239 27.59 -11.36 -1.18
N ASP A 240 27.92 -11.15 0.10
CA ASP A 240 29.31 -10.99 0.54
C ASP A 240 30.15 -12.27 0.43
N LYS A 241 31.18 -12.20 -0.42
CA LYS A 241 32.36 -13.09 -0.41
C LYS A 241 33.48 -12.60 0.52
N GLU A 242 33.35 -11.41 1.12
CA GLU A 242 34.36 -10.82 1.99
C GLU A 242 33.77 -10.60 3.39
N GLN A 243 33.61 -11.69 4.14
CA GLN A 243 33.92 -11.56 5.56
C GLN A 243 35.39 -11.18 5.62
N ASN A 244 35.69 -9.96 6.09
CA ASN A 244 36.87 -9.74 6.93
C ASN A 244 36.69 -10.68 8.11
N ASP A 245 37.02 -11.95 7.87
CA ASP A 245 37.06 -13.01 8.83
C ASP A 245 38.27 -12.65 9.68
N ASP A 246 38.03 -11.80 10.69
CA ASP A 246 38.92 -11.65 11.82
C ASP A 246 38.92 -13.04 12.48
N LYS A 247 39.75 -13.94 11.94
CA LYS A 247 39.83 -15.36 12.33
C LYS A 247 40.11 -15.52 13.82
N GLU A 248 40.58 -14.46 14.47
CA GLU A 248 40.81 -14.38 15.90
C GLU A 248 39.53 -14.30 16.75
N LYS A 249 38.38 -13.88 16.21
CA LYS A 249 37.17 -13.69 17.03
C LYS A 249 36.21 -14.86 17.10
N GLY A 250 36.34 -15.89 16.25
CA GLY A 250 35.53 -17.12 16.35
C GLY A 250 34.00 -16.95 16.43
N ASN A 251 33.48 -15.74 16.15
CA ASN A 251 32.09 -15.42 16.37
C ASN A 251 31.27 -16.00 15.21
N LYS A 252 30.26 -16.81 15.56
CA LYS A 252 29.28 -17.29 14.58
C LYS A 252 28.67 -16.07 13.86
N PRO A 253 28.51 -16.10 12.52
CA PRO A 253 27.81 -15.04 11.82
C PRO A 253 26.42 -14.87 12.44
N GLU A 254 26.14 -13.66 12.90
CA GLU A 254 24.87 -13.32 13.50
C GLU A 254 23.79 -13.45 12.41
N LEU A 255 22.90 -14.43 12.57
CA LEU A 255 21.76 -14.60 11.67
C LEU A 255 20.92 -13.33 11.73
N VAL A 256 20.64 -12.74 10.56
CA VAL A 256 19.77 -11.57 10.50
C VAL A 256 18.36 -12.03 10.88
N PRO A 257 17.74 -11.47 11.92
CA PRO A 257 16.40 -11.88 12.31
C PRO A 257 15.42 -11.62 11.17
N ARG A 258 14.39 -12.46 11.05
CA ARG A 258 13.25 -12.23 10.14
C ARG A 258 12.66 -10.86 10.43
N GLY A 259 12.44 -10.03 9.40
CA GLY A 259 12.04 -8.64 9.61
C GLY A 259 13.18 -7.66 9.86
N GLY A 260 14.44 -8.11 9.81
CA GLY A 260 15.61 -7.26 10.05
C GLY A 260 15.97 -6.33 8.89
N PRO A 261 16.76 -5.27 9.16
CA PRO A 261 17.39 -4.48 8.11
C PRO A 261 18.45 -5.29 7.36
N ASN A 262 18.86 -4.82 6.18
CA ASN A 262 19.95 -5.42 5.41
C ASN A 262 21.11 -4.43 5.19
N ARG A 263 22.22 -4.90 4.58
CA ARG A 263 23.46 -4.15 4.38
C ARG A 263 23.41 -3.10 3.26
N GLY A 264 22.28 -2.93 2.59
CA GLY A 264 22.09 -1.99 1.50
C GLY A 264 22.09 -2.66 0.12
N ARG A 265 21.55 -1.93 -0.87
CA ARG A 265 21.24 -2.41 -2.23
C ARG A 265 22.33 -3.21 -2.94
N GLN A 266 23.61 -2.87 -2.74
CA GLN A 266 24.74 -3.48 -3.46
C GLN A 266 25.17 -4.85 -2.89
N TYR A 267 24.71 -5.18 -1.68
CA TYR A 267 25.18 -6.34 -0.93
C TYR A 267 24.11 -7.42 -0.78
N VAL A 268 23.00 -7.32 -1.52
CA VAL A 268 21.85 -8.20 -1.35
C VAL A 268 21.30 -8.73 -2.66
N GLY A 269 20.83 -9.97 -2.64
CA GLY A 269 20.10 -10.62 -3.72
C GLY A 269 18.80 -11.22 -3.22
N TRP A 270 17.92 -11.59 -4.14
CA TRP A 270 16.71 -12.36 -3.82
C TRP A 270 16.94 -13.83 -4.09
N CYS A 271 16.60 -14.70 -3.13
CA CYS A 271 16.53 -16.14 -3.32
C CYS A 271 15.06 -16.56 -3.20
N SER A 272 14.54 -17.23 -4.22
CA SER A 272 13.17 -17.73 -4.25
C SER A 272 13.17 -19.24 -4.35
N TRP A 273 12.32 -19.89 -3.57
CA TRP A 273 12.07 -21.32 -3.66
C TRP A 273 10.64 -21.57 -4.11
N MET A 274 10.49 -22.28 -5.21
CA MET A 274 9.20 -22.67 -5.78
C MET A 274 9.06 -24.19 -5.67
N PRO A 275 7.91 -24.70 -5.22
CA PRO A 275 7.70 -26.13 -5.05
C PRO A 275 7.62 -26.83 -6.41
N LEU A 276 8.33 -27.95 -6.53
CA LEU A 276 8.22 -28.93 -7.61
C LEU A 276 7.52 -30.19 -7.07
N PRO A 277 7.17 -31.16 -7.94
CA PRO A 277 6.71 -32.48 -7.51
C PRO A 277 7.78 -33.22 -6.69
N ASP A 278 7.39 -34.32 -6.06
CA ASP A 278 8.31 -35.24 -5.37
C ASP A 278 9.22 -34.61 -4.29
N CYS A 279 8.70 -33.60 -3.56
CA CYS A 279 9.41 -32.90 -2.49
C CYS A 279 10.72 -32.25 -2.96
N LYS A 280 10.69 -31.69 -4.18
CA LYS A 280 11.79 -30.89 -4.73
C LYS A 280 11.44 -29.41 -4.78
N TRP A 281 12.48 -28.61 -4.97
CA TRP A 281 12.42 -27.16 -4.97
C TRP A 281 13.21 -26.61 -6.15
N LEU A 282 12.62 -25.66 -6.86
CA LEU A 282 13.36 -24.81 -7.78
C LEU A 282 13.85 -23.59 -7.01
N GLN A 283 15.16 -23.53 -6.75
CA GLN A 283 15.83 -22.35 -6.22
C GLN A 283 16.18 -21.42 -7.38
N VAL A 284 15.83 -20.14 -7.24
CA VAL A 284 16.23 -19.07 -8.17
C VAL A 284 16.84 -17.92 -7.39
N LYS A 285 18.10 -17.59 -7.68
CA LYS A 285 18.82 -16.46 -7.08
C LYS A 285 19.03 -15.32 -8.08
N SER A 286 18.76 -14.09 -7.63
CA SER A 286 19.11 -12.86 -8.34
C SER A 286 20.40 -12.24 -7.81
N ARG A 287 21.16 -11.58 -8.68
CA ARG A 287 22.44 -10.92 -8.34
C ARG A 287 22.32 -9.41 -8.08
N ASP A 288 21.25 -8.77 -8.50
CA ASP A 288 21.13 -7.29 -8.56
C ASP A 288 19.75 -6.77 -8.12
N LEU A 289 19.05 -7.55 -7.28
CA LEU A 289 17.65 -7.33 -6.87
C LEU A 289 16.64 -7.26 -8.03
N THR A 290 17.05 -7.44 -9.28
CA THR A 290 16.08 -7.49 -10.38
C THR A 290 15.17 -8.69 -10.19
N VAL A 291 13.87 -8.41 -10.22
CA VAL A 291 12.80 -9.39 -10.02
C VAL A 291 12.68 -10.30 -11.23
N THR A 292 12.80 -9.72 -12.43
CA THR A 292 12.54 -10.38 -13.72
C THR A 292 13.81 -10.56 -14.53
N GLY A 293 13.81 -11.52 -15.46
CA GLY A 293 14.90 -11.71 -16.43
C GLY A 293 15.42 -13.15 -16.48
N GLU A 294 16.41 -13.35 -17.36
CA GLU A 294 17.00 -14.66 -17.69
C GLU A 294 18.32 -14.91 -16.94
N ASP A 295 19.00 -13.85 -16.48
CA ASP A 295 20.27 -13.94 -15.76
C ASP A 295 20.07 -14.27 -14.27
N LYS A 296 19.60 -15.50 -14.00
CA LYS A 296 19.41 -16.02 -12.63
C LYS A 296 20.19 -17.32 -12.44
N GLU A 297 20.71 -17.51 -11.23
CA GLU A 297 21.27 -18.81 -10.85
C GLU A 297 20.10 -19.71 -10.44
N ILE A 298 19.89 -20.78 -11.19
CA ILE A 298 18.79 -21.70 -11.02
C ILE A 298 19.34 -23.06 -10.59
N ARG A 299 18.74 -23.65 -9.57
CA ARG A 299 19.12 -24.97 -9.07
C ARG A 299 17.88 -25.74 -8.63
N VAL A 300 17.77 -27.00 -9.03
CA VAL A 300 16.78 -27.94 -8.48
C VAL A 300 17.40 -28.60 -7.24
N MET A 301 16.61 -28.71 -6.18
CA MET A 301 17.08 -29.17 -4.87
C MET A 301 16.06 -30.12 -4.24
N THR A 302 16.51 -31.17 -3.57
CA THR A 302 15.66 -31.95 -2.66
C THR A 302 15.48 -31.22 -1.32
N ASP A 303 14.56 -31.70 -0.47
CA ASP A 303 14.43 -31.20 0.91
C ASP A 303 15.77 -31.24 1.68
N THR A 304 16.55 -32.33 1.54
CA THR A 304 17.85 -32.46 2.23
C THR A 304 18.88 -31.47 1.71
N GLU A 305 18.94 -31.27 0.38
CA GLU A 305 19.84 -30.27 -0.20
C GLU A 305 19.42 -28.85 0.18
N LEU A 306 18.12 -28.59 0.31
CA LEU A 306 17.59 -27.32 0.77
C LEU A 306 17.96 -27.08 2.24
N ASP A 307 17.81 -28.07 3.11
CA ASP A 307 18.27 -28.01 4.50
C ASP A 307 19.76 -27.67 4.55
N ASP A 308 20.59 -28.38 3.78
CA ASP A 308 22.03 -28.12 3.73
C ASP A 308 22.32 -26.68 3.26
N ALA A 309 21.61 -26.21 2.24
CA ALA A 309 21.77 -24.86 1.72
C ALA A 309 21.34 -23.78 2.73
N LEU A 310 20.22 -23.97 3.43
CA LEU A 310 19.74 -23.05 4.47
C LEU A 310 20.73 -22.97 5.64
N ASN A 311 21.38 -24.09 5.96
CA ASN A 311 22.43 -24.15 6.98
C ASN A 311 23.80 -23.62 6.48
N THR A 312 23.93 -23.33 5.18
CA THR A 312 25.14 -22.75 4.63
C THR A 312 25.24 -21.27 5.02
N ARG A 313 26.42 -20.83 5.45
CA ARG A 313 26.68 -19.46 5.96
C ARG A 313 26.49 -18.35 4.92
N ASP A 314 26.28 -18.72 3.67
CA ASP A 314 26.29 -17.79 2.53
C ASP A 314 24.97 -17.00 2.41
N MET A 315 23.86 -17.47 2.99
CA MET A 315 22.57 -16.80 2.82
C MET A 315 22.23 -15.78 3.91
N CYS A 316 22.77 -15.91 5.14
CA CYS A 316 22.48 -15.01 6.28
C CYS A 316 20.96 -14.75 6.50
N ILE A 317 20.15 -15.80 6.42
CA ILE A 317 18.68 -15.76 6.59
C ILE A 317 18.25 -16.52 7.84
N SER A 318 17.03 -16.27 8.32
CA SER A 318 16.48 -16.90 9.54
C SER A 318 15.85 -18.28 9.32
N LEU A 319 15.85 -18.81 8.10
CA LEU A 319 15.27 -20.11 7.77
C LEU A 319 16.37 -21.18 7.86
N GLU A 320 16.07 -22.29 8.54
CA GLU A 320 17.00 -23.37 8.85
C GLU A 320 16.58 -24.70 8.21
N LYS A 321 15.29 -24.88 7.89
CA LYS A 321 14.73 -26.14 7.38
C LYS A 321 13.75 -25.95 6.22
N ALA A 322 13.70 -26.92 5.31
CA ALA A 322 12.76 -27.03 4.21
C ALA A 322 11.30 -26.97 4.67
N ASP A 323 10.98 -27.52 5.85
CA ASP A 323 9.63 -27.45 6.42
C ASP A 323 9.19 -26.00 6.71
N GLN A 324 10.11 -25.10 7.08
CA GLN A 324 9.78 -23.68 7.26
C GLN A 324 9.50 -22.99 5.92
N VAL A 325 10.27 -23.34 4.88
CA VAL A 325 10.05 -22.88 3.51
C VAL A 325 8.68 -23.35 3.00
N ARG A 326 8.34 -24.61 3.27
CA ARG A 326 7.03 -25.20 2.93
C ARG A 326 5.87 -24.46 3.61
N SER A 327 5.98 -24.19 4.91
CA SER A 327 4.95 -23.43 5.64
C SER A 327 4.73 -22.02 5.06
N ILE A 328 5.80 -21.33 4.63
CA ILE A 328 5.70 -20.03 3.97
C ILE A 328 5.01 -20.16 2.60
N VAL A 329 5.35 -21.19 1.82
CA VAL A 329 4.74 -21.45 0.50
C VAL A 329 3.25 -21.77 0.62
N GLU A 330 2.85 -22.56 1.62
CA GLU A 330 1.44 -22.84 1.92
C GLU A 330 0.69 -21.54 2.25
N MET A 331 1.27 -20.70 3.13
CA MET A 331 0.70 -19.39 3.46
C MET A 331 0.62 -18.45 2.25
N SER A 332 1.63 -18.47 1.36
CA SER A 332 1.61 -17.74 0.08
C SER A 332 0.44 -18.16 -0.81
N SER A 333 0.11 -19.46 -0.85
CA SER A 333 -1.02 -19.98 -1.63
C SER A 333 -2.35 -19.54 -1.04
N GLU A 334 -2.52 -19.69 0.28
CA GLU A 334 -3.74 -19.29 0.98
C GLU A 334 -4.06 -17.79 0.76
N ILE A 335 -3.07 -16.92 0.97
CA ILE A 335 -3.28 -15.47 0.85
C ILE A 335 -3.43 -15.01 -0.61
N TRP A 336 -2.90 -15.77 -1.56
CA TRP A 336 -3.14 -15.51 -2.97
C TRP A 336 -4.62 -15.64 -3.33
N HIS A 337 -5.32 -16.63 -2.79
CA HIS A 337 -6.77 -16.77 -2.99
C HIS A 337 -7.54 -15.58 -2.43
N ASP A 338 -7.14 -15.08 -1.25
CA ASP A 338 -7.71 -13.86 -0.68
C ASP A 338 -7.51 -12.62 -1.57
N LEU A 339 -6.32 -12.48 -2.14
CA LEU A 339 -6.01 -11.42 -3.09
C LEU A 339 -6.84 -11.55 -4.39
N LEU A 340 -7.04 -12.78 -4.90
CA LEU A 340 -7.88 -13.05 -6.05
C LEU A 340 -9.34 -12.65 -5.81
N ASP A 341 -9.89 -12.89 -4.62
CA ASP A 341 -11.26 -12.50 -4.27
C ASP A 341 -11.44 -10.98 -4.27
N ILE A 342 -10.44 -10.23 -3.80
CA ILE A 342 -10.45 -8.76 -3.84
C ILE A 342 -10.49 -8.29 -5.30
N LYS A 343 -9.62 -8.85 -6.15
CA LYS A 343 -9.47 -8.43 -7.56
C LYS A 343 -10.64 -8.88 -8.45
N ARG A 344 -11.11 -10.12 -8.30
CA ARG A 344 -12.04 -10.78 -9.24
C ARG A 344 -13.48 -10.90 -8.70
N GLY A 345 -13.66 -10.88 -7.38
CA GLY A 345 -14.99 -10.90 -6.79
C GLY A 345 -15.79 -12.17 -6.96
N LYS A 346 -15.19 -13.30 -6.59
CA LYS A 346 -15.90 -14.57 -6.49
C LYS A 346 -16.57 -14.73 -5.14
#